data_AF-A0A6S6SHJ9-F1
#
_entry.id   AF-A0A6S6SHJ9-F1
#
_cell.length_a   1.000
_cell.length_b   1.000
_cell.length_c   1.000
_cell.angle_alpha   90.00
_cell.angle_beta   90.00
_cell.angle_gamma   90.00
#
_symmetry.space_group_name_H-M   'P 1'
#
loop_
_entity.id
_entity.type
_entity.pdbx_description
1 polymer ?
#
loop_
_entity_poly.entity_id
_entity_poly.type
_entity_poly.pdbx_seq_one_letter_code
_entity_poly.pdbx_strand_id
1 'polypeptide(L)'
;MKRLLPLILLPILSYAGSAPAVIECSSGSGRTVLTFDDYDLQAQFSGGTLSIDNKKVKYSSEYGHIISDFRRGIYVLYYKNSKDKTALDFYAIPKTIKRIDSNPYETAYKFEAVIGPNSTDPRQKSKILNKTIWLSCTLKYSV
;
A
#
# COMPACT_ATOMS: atom_id res chain seq x y z
N MET A 1 -18.26 61.52 12.29
CA MET A 1 -17.03 60.69 12.42
C MET A 1 -17.37 59.26 12.00
N LYS A 2 -16.94 58.83 10.82
CA LYS A 2 -17.24 57.48 10.29
C LYS A 2 -16.27 56.48 10.92
N ARG A 3 -16.78 55.54 11.71
CA ARG A 3 -15.98 54.46 12.32
C ARG A 3 -15.76 53.37 11.28
N LEU A 4 -14.50 53.18 10.87
CA LEU A 4 -14.06 52.04 10.08
C LEU A 4 -14.06 50.79 10.98
N LEU A 5 -14.84 49.79 10.59
CA LEU A 5 -14.91 48.48 11.24
C LEU A 5 -13.71 47.65 10.78
N PRO A 6 -12.88 47.06 11.67
CA PRO A 6 -11.78 46.22 11.23
C PRO A 6 -12.34 44.86 10.80
N LEU A 7 -12.11 44.51 9.53
CA LEU A 7 -12.43 43.21 8.95
C LEU A 7 -11.42 42.19 9.49
N ILE A 8 -11.85 41.37 10.45
CA ILE A 8 -11.06 40.26 10.98
C ILE A 8 -11.05 39.15 9.94
N LEU A 9 -9.94 39.01 9.20
CA LEU A 9 -9.66 37.81 8.40
C LEU A 9 -9.31 36.66 9.36
N LEU A 10 -10.28 35.77 9.59
CA LEU A 10 -10.02 34.47 10.20
C LEU A 10 -9.20 33.62 9.22
N PRO A 11 -8.03 33.07 9.61
CA PRO A 11 -7.33 32.12 8.78
C PRO A 11 -8.19 30.87 8.66
N ILE A 12 -8.55 30.54 7.42
CA ILE A 12 -9.20 29.28 7.07
C ILE A 12 -8.14 28.22 7.36
N LEU A 13 -8.28 27.52 8.48
CA LEU A 13 -7.48 26.34 8.80
C LEU A 13 -7.69 25.33 7.67
N SER A 14 -6.72 25.26 6.75
CA SER A 14 -6.65 24.19 5.77
C SER A 14 -6.54 22.88 6.54
N TYR A 15 -7.63 22.10 6.52
CA TYR A 15 -7.66 20.76 7.08
C TYR A 15 -6.61 19.94 6.31
N ALA A 16 -5.52 19.58 6.98
CA ALA A 16 -4.54 18.63 6.46
C ALA A 16 -5.27 17.29 6.27
N GLY A 17 -5.59 16.96 5.02
CA GLY A 17 -6.13 15.65 4.68
C GLY A 17 -5.03 14.60 4.80
N SER A 18 -5.29 13.52 5.52
CA SER A 18 -4.38 12.37 5.61
C SER A 18 -4.11 11.82 4.20
N ALA A 19 -2.83 11.76 3.82
CA ALA A 19 -2.43 11.19 2.53
C ALA A 19 -2.45 9.65 2.61
N PRO A 20 -2.77 8.93 1.52
CA PRO A 20 -2.68 7.47 1.51
C PRO A 20 -1.24 7.02 1.78
N ALA A 21 -1.07 5.96 2.56
CA ALA A 21 0.20 5.28 2.70
C ALA A 21 0.46 4.48 1.42
N VAL A 22 1.60 4.71 0.78
CA VAL A 22 1.98 4.03 -0.46
C VAL A 22 2.96 2.91 -0.12
N ILE A 23 2.63 1.70 -0.54
CA ILE A 23 3.50 0.53 -0.44
C ILE A 23 4.06 0.24 -1.83
N GLU A 24 5.39 0.23 -1.93
CA GLU A 24 6.12 -0.11 -3.14
C GLU A 24 7.05 -1.29 -2.87
N CYS A 25 6.91 -2.35 -3.65
CA CYS A 25 7.66 -3.57 -3.50
C CYS A 25 8.28 -4.01 -4.83
N SER A 26 9.50 -4.56 -4.77
CA SER A 26 10.16 -5.13 -5.94
C SER A 26 10.92 -6.40 -5.61
N SER A 27 10.94 -7.37 -6.54
CA SER A 27 11.83 -8.53 -6.43
C SER A 27 13.28 -8.11 -6.63
N GLY A 28 14.25 -8.89 -6.14
CA GLY A 28 15.68 -8.59 -6.34
C GLY A 28 16.11 -8.48 -7.81
N SER A 29 15.35 -9.07 -8.75
CA SER A 29 15.58 -8.92 -10.21
C SER A 29 14.91 -7.70 -10.85
N GLY A 30 14.05 -6.98 -10.13
CA GLY A 30 13.19 -5.91 -10.66
C GLY A 30 12.05 -6.38 -11.57
N ARG A 31 11.99 -7.66 -11.97
CA ARG A 31 10.98 -8.20 -12.89
C ARG A 31 9.57 -8.22 -12.32
N THR A 32 9.46 -8.34 -11.00
CA THR A 32 8.20 -8.25 -10.26
C THR A 32 8.16 -6.95 -9.47
N VAL A 33 7.09 -6.19 -9.65
CA VAL A 33 6.79 -4.96 -8.91
C VAL A 33 5.35 -5.03 -8.41
N LEU A 34 5.14 -4.74 -7.14
CA LEU A 34 3.81 -4.61 -6.54
C LEU A 34 3.71 -3.23 -5.90
N THR A 35 2.67 -2.48 -6.25
CA THR A 35 2.34 -1.20 -5.64
C THR A 35 0.91 -1.21 -5.15
N PHE A 36 0.65 -0.71 -3.96
CA PHE A 36 -0.72 -0.53 -3.47
C PHE A 36 -0.81 0.55 -2.40
N ASP A 37 -2.03 1.03 -2.20
CA ASP A 37 -2.33 2.12 -1.29
C ASP A 37 -3.13 1.61 -0.08
N ASP A 38 -2.75 2.05 1.11
CA ASP A 38 -3.41 1.80 2.39
C ASP A 38 -3.81 3.14 3.02
N TYR A 39 -5.11 3.41 3.16
CA TYR A 39 -5.55 4.70 3.66
C TYR A 39 -5.27 4.84 5.14
N ASP A 40 -4.49 5.86 5.52
CA ASP A 40 -4.24 6.27 6.90
C ASP A 40 -3.66 5.17 7.82
N LEU A 41 -2.98 4.17 7.24
CA LEU A 41 -2.52 2.95 7.95
C LEU A 41 -3.64 2.21 8.70
N GLN A 42 -4.90 2.47 8.36
CA GLN A 42 -6.08 1.88 8.97
C GLN A 42 -6.40 0.49 8.39
N ALA A 43 -5.48 -0.08 7.60
CA ALA A 43 -5.66 -1.34 6.91
C ALA A 43 -6.79 -1.27 5.87
N GLN A 44 -6.92 -0.13 5.20
CA GLN A 44 -7.93 0.12 4.18
C GLN A 44 -7.30 0.08 2.80
N PHE A 45 -7.43 -1.08 2.13
CA PHE A 45 -6.94 -1.25 0.77
C PHE A 45 -7.65 -0.31 -0.20
N SER A 46 -6.89 0.57 -0.84
CA SER A 46 -7.41 1.56 -1.80
C SER A 46 -7.17 1.17 -3.26
N GLY A 47 -6.52 0.02 -3.49
CA GLY A 47 -6.20 -0.51 -4.81
C GLY A 47 -4.71 -0.74 -5.00
N GLY A 48 -4.34 -1.32 -6.13
CA GLY A 48 -2.95 -1.62 -6.41
C GLY A 48 -2.70 -2.22 -7.79
N THR A 49 -1.44 -2.46 -8.10
CA THR A 49 -0.99 -3.08 -9.34
C THR A 49 0.13 -4.07 -9.06
N LEU A 50 -0.06 -5.31 -9.51
CA LEU A 50 1.00 -6.30 -9.62
C LEU A 50 1.49 -6.35 -11.06
N SER A 51 2.80 -6.21 -11.25
CA SER A 51 3.48 -6.34 -12.53
C SER A 51 4.49 -7.48 -12.47
N ILE A 52 4.48 -8.38 -13.47
CA ILE A 52 5.54 -9.38 -13.70
C ILE A 52 5.90 -9.33 -15.18
N ASP A 53 7.18 -9.12 -15.49
CA ASP A 53 7.67 -9.03 -16.88
C ASP A 53 6.88 -7.98 -17.70
N ASN A 54 6.62 -6.83 -17.09
CA ASN A 54 5.82 -5.71 -17.63
C ASN A 54 4.34 -6.03 -17.93
N LYS A 55 3.86 -7.23 -17.63
CA LYS A 55 2.42 -7.57 -17.68
C LYS A 55 1.78 -7.24 -16.34
N LYS A 56 0.58 -6.66 -16.38
CA LYS A 56 -0.06 -6.04 -15.20
C LYS A 56 -1.43 -6.63 -14.89
N VAL A 57 -1.69 -6.80 -13.59
CA VAL A 57 -3.02 -6.97 -13.00
C VAL A 57 -3.27 -5.78 -12.09
N LYS A 58 -4.44 -5.17 -12.23
CA LYS A 58 -4.90 -4.06 -11.39
C LYS A 58 -5.92 -4.60 -10.40
N TYR A 59 -5.89 -4.08 -9.19
CA TYR A 59 -6.79 -4.43 -8.10
C TYR A 59 -7.55 -3.17 -7.68
N SER A 60 -8.88 -3.27 -7.61
CA SER A 60 -9.74 -2.20 -7.06
C SER A 60 -9.79 -2.26 -5.54
N SER A 61 -10.27 -1.23 -4.86
CA SER A 61 -10.44 -1.25 -3.40
C SER A 61 -11.48 -2.28 -2.91
N GLU A 62 -12.51 -2.56 -3.70
CA GLU A 62 -13.73 -3.29 -3.28
C GLU A 62 -13.51 -4.69 -2.70
N TYR A 63 -12.47 -5.41 -3.13
CA TYR A 63 -12.29 -6.84 -2.80
C TYR A 63 -11.02 -7.13 -2.00
N GLY A 64 -10.34 -6.09 -1.52
CA GLY A 64 -9.10 -6.20 -0.76
C GLY A 64 -9.30 -5.97 0.74
N HIS A 65 -8.58 -6.73 1.55
CA HIS A 65 -8.58 -6.64 2.99
C HIS A 65 -7.14 -6.63 3.49
N ILE A 66 -6.80 -5.65 4.33
CA ILE A 66 -5.50 -5.59 5.00
C ILE A 66 -5.70 -5.93 6.48
N ILE A 67 -4.74 -6.65 7.06
CA ILE A 67 -4.57 -6.82 8.50
C ILE A 67 -3.21 -6.23 8.85
N SER A 68 -3.21 -5.18 9.66
CA SER A 68 -2.03 -4.36 9.97
C SER A 68 -1.84 -4.22 11.49
N ASP A 69 -0.65 -4.60 11.95
CA ASP A 69 -0.07 -4.23 13.25
C ASP A 69 1.46 -4.22 13.10
N PHE A 70 2.01 -3.11 12.61
CA PHE A 70 3.45 -2.96 12.43
C PHE A 70 4.26 -3.10 13.72
N ARG A 71 3.68 -2.79 14.89
CA ARG A 71 4.36 -2.96 16.18
C ARG A 71 4.56 -4.43 16.51
N ARG A 72 3.62 -5.29 16.10
CA ARG A 72 3.71 -6.75 16.21
C ARG A 72 4.28 -7.43 14.95
N GLY A 73 4.68 -6.63 13.96
CA GLY A 73 5.22 -7.09 12.69
C GLY A 73 4.21 -7.79 11.77
N ILE A 74 2.91 -7.50 11.95
CA ILE A 74 1.84 -8.06 11.14
C ILE A 74 1.52 -7.07 10.02
N TYR A 75 1.63 -7.51 8.77
CA TYR A 75 1.07 -6.78 7.64
C TYR A 75 0.73 -7.78 6.54
N VAL A 76 -0.57 -7.99 6.32
CA VAL A 76 -1.10 -9.00 5.40
C VAL A 76 -2.15 -8.34 4.53
N LEU A 77 -2.09 -8.59 3.23
CA LEU A 77 -3.13 -8.20 2.27
C LEU A 77 -3.67 -9.45 1.60
N TYR A 78 -4.99 -9.57 1.61
CA TYR A 78 -5.73 -10.58 0.87
C TYR A 78 -6.71 -9.89 -0.08
N TYR A 79 -6.73 -10.32 -1.34
CA TYR A 79 -7.64 -9.82 -2.35
C TYR A 79 -8.24 -10.98 -3.13
N LYS A 80 -9.56 -10.95 -3.35
CA LYS A 80 -10.23 -11.93 -4.21
C LYS A 80 -11.47 -11.37 -4.92
N ASN A 81 -11.40 -11.26 -6.24
CA ASN A 81 -12.52 -10.87 -7.08
C ASN A 81 -12.98 -12.06 -7.94
N SER A 82 -14.16 -12.60 -7.62
CA SER A 82 -14.73 -13.73 -8.35
C SER A 82 -15.21 -13.38 -9.76
N LYS A 83 -15.49 -12.10 -10.06
CA LYS A 83 -16.03 -11.66 -11.36
C LYS A 83 -14.97 -11.73 -12.46
N ASP A 84 -13.77 -11.24 -12.19
CA ASP A 84 -12.63 -11.25 -13.13
C ASP A 84 -11.59 -12.33 -12.81
N LYS A 85 -11.85 -13.15 -11.78
CA LYS A 85 -11.01 -14.25 -11.30
C LYS A 85 -9.61 -13.80 -10.87
N THR A 86 -9.50 -12.58 -10.35
CA THR A 86 -8.23 -12.06 -9.83
C THR A 86 -8.08 -12.28 -8.32
N ALA A 87 -6.85 -12.58 -7.89
CA ALA A 87 -6.48 -12.80 -6.51
C ALA A 87 -5.08 -12.23 -6.20
N LEU A 88 -4.86 -11.87 -4.94
CA LEU A 88 -3.55 -11.47 -4.41
C LEU A 88 -3.46 -11.87 -2.93
N ASP A 89 -2.45 -12.67 -2.62
CA ASP A 89 -2.03 -12.97 -1.26
C ASP A 89 -0.67 -12.30 -1.03
N PHE A 90 -0.58 -11.40 -0.07
CA PHE A 90 0.64 -10.68 0.27
C PHE A 90 0.90 -10.74 1.78
N TYR A 91 2.14 -11.05 2.15
CA TYR A 91 2.54 -11.19 3.56
C TYR A 91 3.88 -10.49 3.78
N ALA A 92 3.92 -9.52 4.67
CA ALA A 92 5.19 -8.99 5.19
C ALA A 92 5.88 -10.04 6.09
N ILE A 93 7.20 -10.07 6.06
CA ILE A 93 8.01 -10.93 6.91
C ILE A 93 8.29 -10.18 8.22
N PRO A 94 7.70 -10.59 9.36
CA PRO A 94 7.66 -9.76 10.56
C PRO A 94 9.03 -9.27 11.05
N LYS A 95 10.02 -10.18 11.06
CA LYS A 95 11.37 -9.92 11.56
C LYS A 95 12.19 -8.92 10.71
N THR A 96 11.68 -8.56 9.53
CA THR A 96 12.39 -7.68 8.59
C THR A 96 11.88 -6.25 8.61
N ILE A 97 10.75 -6.00 9.30
CA ILE A 97 10.15 -4.68 9.40
C ILE A 97 11.04 -3.75 10.22
N LYS A 98 11.47 -2.67 9.59
CA LYS A 98 12.33 -1.64 10.18
C LYS A 98 11.79 -0.27 9.82
N ARG A 99 11.59 0.58 10.83
CA ARG A 99 11.32 2.00 10.63
C ARG A 99 12.58 2.67 10.09
N ILE A 100 12.43 3.58 9.11
CA ILE A 100 13.56 4.21 8.40
C ILE A 100 13.43 5.73 8.29
N ASP A 101 12.34 6.33 8.74
CA ASP A 101 12.19 7.79 8.83
C ASP A 101 12.88 8.38 10.06
N SER A 102 13.36 9.61 9.92
CA SER A 102 13.94 10.43 10.98
C SER A 102 13.12 11.69 11.27
N ASN A 103 12.00 11.89 10.57
CA ASN A 103 11.16 13.08 10.63
C ASN A 103 9.84 12.76 11.36
N PRO A 104 9.39 13.56 12.34
CA PRO A 104 8.09 13.35 13.00
C PRO A 104 6.85 13.46 12.08
N TYR A 105 6.97 14.09 10.90
CA TYR A 105 5.85 14.30 9.96
C TYR A 105 5.78 13.24 8.85
N GLU A 106 6.75 12.33 8.80
CA GLU A 106 6.76 11.23 7.84
C GLU A 106 6.89 9.92 8.60
N THR A 107 6.26 8.87 8.11
CA THR A 107 6.47 7.52 8.61
C THR A 107 6.88 6.65 7.44
N ALA A 108 8.01 5.98 7.57
CA ALA A 108 8.51 5.10 6.53
C ALA A 108 9.06 3.80 7.10
N TYR A 109 8.71 2.68 6.47
CA TYR A 109 9.20 1.36 6.84
C TYR A 109 9.86 0.69 5.64
N LYS A 110 10.92 -0.09 5.90
CA LYS A 110 11.44 -1.09 4.98
C LYS A 110 11.19 -2.48 5.54
N PHE A 111 10.82 -3.41 4.69
CA PHE A 111 10.57 -4.79 5.06
C PHE A 111 10.65 -5.72 3.85
N GLU A 112 10.88 -6.99 4.09
CA GLU A 112 10.72 -8.04 3.10
C GLU A 112 9.28 -8.56 3.16
N ALA A 113 8.77 -9.03 2.03
CA ALA A 113 7.45 -9.60 1.89
C ALA A 113 7.43 -10.71 0.85
N VAL A 114 6.33 -11.44 0.79
CA VAL A 114 6.08 -12.45 -0.22
C VAL A 114 4.72 -12.28 -0.87
N ILE A 115 4.67 -12.56 -2.18
CA ILE A 115 3.42 -12.86 -2.89
C ILE A 115 3.20 -14.36 -2.83
N GLY A 116 2.05 -14.78 -2.30
CA GLY A 116 1.67 -16.17 -2.17
C GLY A 116 1.30 -16.82 -3.50
N PRO A 117 1.40 -18.16 -3.61
CA PRO A 117 1.15 -18.89 -4.85
C PRO A 117 -0.31 -18.79 -5.33
N ASN A 118 -1.29 -18.47 -4.49
CA ASN A 118 -2.68 -18.35 -4.98
C ASN A 118 -2.98 -17.02 -5.70
N SER A 119 -2.00 -16.11 -5.78
CA SER A 119 -2.16 -14.83 -6.48
C SER A 119 -2.21 -15.02 -7.98
N THR A 120 -2.91 -14.15 -8.70
CA THR A 120 -2.96 -14.19 -10.17
C THR A 120 -1.59 -13.91 -10.78
N ASP A 121 -1.19 -14.70 -11.80
CA ASP A 121 0.00 -14.41 -12.60
C ASP A 121 -0.35 -13.35 -13.67
N PRO A 122 0.23 -12.14 -13.63
CA PRO A 122 -0.08 -11.11 -14.62
C PRO A 122 0.28 -11.48 -16.06
N ARG A 123 1.21 -12.42 -16.25
CA ARG A 123 1.62 -12.91 -17.58
C ARG A 123 0.55 -13.80 -18.19
N GLN A 124 -0.27 -14.44 -17.35
CA GLN A 124 -1.35 -15.34 -17.73
C GLN A 124 -2.53 -15.13 -16.77
N LYS A 125 -3.34 -14.09 -17.01
CA LYS A 125 -4.40 -13.63 -16.08
C LYS A 125 -5.43 -14.70 -15.65
N SER A 126 -5.56 -15.80 -16.38
CA SER A 126 -6.44 -16.93 -16.04
C SER A 126 -5.77 -17.98 -15.14
N LYS A 127 -4.49 -17.79 -14.78
CA LYS A 127 -3.71 -18.70 -13.95
C LYS A 127 -3.25 -18.01 -12.67
N ILE A 128 -3.11 -18.83 -11.64
CA ILE A 128 -2.42 -18.46 -10.41
C ILE A 128 -0.91 -18.59 -10.59
N LEU A 129 -0.15 -17.93 -9.74
CA LEU A 129 1.27 -18.17 -9.57
C LEU A 129 1.47 -19.63 -9.15
N ASN A 130 2.56 -20.24 -9.59
CA ASN A 130 2.94 -21.59 -9.15
C ASN A 130 4.09 -21.56 -8.15
N LYS A 131 4.47 -20.37 -7.69
CA LYS A 131 5.60 -20.15 -6.79
C LYS A 131 5.40 -18.88 -5.98
N THR A 132 5.99 -18.88 -4.79
CA THR A 132 6.14 -17.69 -3.97
C THR A 132 7.16 -16.73 -4.60
N ILE A 133 6.87 -15.43 -4.56
CA ILE A 133 7.80 -14.39 -5.02
C ILE A 133 8.21 -13.55 -3.81
N TRP A 134 9.51 -13.46 -3.56
CA TRP A 134 10.09 -12.62 -2.52
C TRP A 134 10.28 -11.19 -3.02
N LEU A 135 9.97 -10.22 -2.16
CA LEU A 135 9.99 -8.80 -2.46
C LEU A 135 10.66 -8.02 -1.33
N SER A 136 11.42 -7.00 -1.70
CA SER A 136 11.82 -5.92 -0.79
C SER A 136 10.84 -4.77 -0.97
N CYS A 137 10.30 -4.28 0.15
CA CYS A 137 9.22 -3.30 0.19
C CYS A 137 9.60 -2.05 0.97
N THR A 138 9.00 -0.93 0.57
CA THR A 138 8.97 0.32 1.33
C THR A 138 7.52 0.75 1.51
N LEU A 139 7.15 1.11 2.74
CA LEU A 139 5.93 1.85 3.03
C LEU A 139 6.32 3.30 3.29
N LYS A 140 5.59 4.26 2.72
CA LYS A 140 5.73 5.69 3.03
C LYS A 140 4.37 6.31 3.30
N TYR A 141 4.31 7.14 4.33
CA TYR A 141 3.12 7.87 4.75
C TYR A 141 3.56 9.25 5.25
N SER A 142 2.84 10.29 4.84
CA SER A 142 3.10 11.68 5.26
C SER A 142 1.82 12.23 5.90
N VAL A 143 1.98 12.86 7.06
CA VAL A 143 0.89 13.47 7.84
C VAL A 143 0.83 14.96 7.59
#